data_AF-A0A1D1W8K0-F1
#
_entry.id   AF-A0A1D1W8K0-F1
#
_cell.length_a   1.000
_cell.length_b   1.000
_cell.length_c   1.000
_cell.angle_alpha   90.00
_cell.angle_beta   90.00
_cell.angle_gamma   90.00
#
_symmetry.space_group_name_H-M   'P 1'
#
loop_
_entity.id
_entity.type
_entity.pdbx_description
1 polymer ?
#
loop_
_entity_poly.entity_id
_entity_poly.type
_entity_poly.pdbx_seq_one_letter_code
_entity_poly.pdbx_strand_id
1 'polypeptide(L)'
;MALPVSTLGNLLDDNSFRISVGLRLGAKLCETHICRCGTKVDSTGRHGLACKHSAGRHSRHDALNDIIHRALTSCQVHNVREPNGLMRDGNMRPDGLTLVPWYQGKALAWDVTVVDTLARTYLQGSTNQVGYAANQAEEKKRRKYEELEGRYLFCPVGFETYGVFGNEARELVEKIGKKVAARTGEPRSLSFLKQKISIEIQTGNAACVFGTFGHSRGLEEIYSIQDLKKNGISLV
;
A
#
# COMPACT_ATOMS: atom_id res chain seq x y z
N MET A 1 -8.34 8.12 -6.61
CA MET A 1 -8.60 6.67 -6.53
C MET A 1 -8.77 6.17 -7.95
N ALA A 2 -8.04 5.12 -8.33
CA ALA A 2 -8.23 4.46 -9.60
C ALA A 2 -9.56 3.69 -9.62
N LEU A 3 -10.26 3.68 -10.76
CA LEU A 3 -11.42 2.81 -10.97
C LEU A 3 -10.94 1.37 -11.21
N PRO A 4 -11.55 0.37 -10.54
CA PRO A 4 -11.29 -1.04 -10.82
C PRO A 4 -11.93 -1.42 -12.16
N VAL A 5 -11.18 -2.12 -13.02
CA VAL A 5 -11.60 -2.51 -14.37
C VAL A 5 -11.10 -3.93 -14.67
N SER A 6 -12.02 -4.84 -14.92
CA SER A 6 -11.69 -6.25 -15.22
C SER A 6 -10.74 -6.41 -16.42
N THR A 7 -10.94 -5.63 -17.48
CA THR A 7 -10.11 -5.69 -18.69
C THR A 7 -8.66 -5.24 -18.46
N LEU A 8 -8.38 -4.52 -17.37
CA LEU A 8 -7.03 -4.11 -16.97
C LEU A 8 -6.41 -5.03 -15.90
N GLY A 9 -7.10 -6.13 -15.56
CA GLY A 9 -6.66 -7.08 -14.54
C GLY A 9 -6.59 -6.48 -13.13
N ASN A 10 -7.34 -5.42 -12.86
CA ASN A 10 -7.34 -4.69 -11.59
C ASN A 10 -8.74 -4.56 -10.98
N LEU A 11 -9.61 -5.54 -11.26
CA LEU A 11 -10.95 -5.64 -10.66
C LEU A 11 -10.82 -5.90 -9.16
N LEU A 12 -11.62 -5.19 -8.37
CA LEU A 12 -11.83 -5.48 -6.96
C LEU A 12 -13.09 -6.32 -6.84
N ASP A 13 -13.09 -7.33 -5.96
CA ASP A 13 -14.33 -7.99 -5.57
C ASP A 13 -15.23 -7.01 -4.80
N ASP A 14 -16.53 -7.32 -4.75
CA ASP A 14 -17.54 -6.43 -4.17
C ASP A 14 -17.22 -6.01 -2.74
N ASN A 15 -16.69 -6.90 -1.91
CA ASN A 15 -16.36 -6.57 -0.52
C ASN A 15 -15.12 -5.69 -0.44
N SER A 16 -14.06 -6.00 -1.21
CA SER A 16 -12.88 -5.14 -1.28
C SER A 16 -13.22 -3.74 -1.78
N PHE A 17 -14.12 -3.63 -2.76
CA PHE A 17 -14.62 -2.35 -3.25
C PHE A 17 -15.43 -1.61 -2.18
N ARG A 18 -16.40 -2.27 -1.53
CA ARG A 18 -17.20 -1.70 -0.43
C ARG A 18 -16.34 -1.20 0.71
N ILE A 19 -15.34 -1.98 1.14
CA ILE A 19 -14.40 -1.58 2.20
C ILE A 19 -13.58 -0.37 1.76
N SER A 20 -13.03 -0.40 0.55
CA SER A 20 -12.20 0.69 0.03
C SER A 20 -12.96 2.02 -0.03
N VAL A 21 -14.21 1.99 -0.50
CA VAL A 21 -15.11 3.15 -0.52
C VAL A 21 -15.50 3.56 0.91
N GLY A 22 -15.92 2.61 1.75
CA GLY A 22 -16.37 2.94 3.10
C GLY A 22 -15.27 3.45 4.02
N LEU A 23 -14.02 2.98 3.87
CA LEU A 23 -12.85 3.56 4.56
C LEU A 23 -12.70 5.05 4.24
N ARG A 24 -12.87 5.41 2.97
CA ARG A 24 -12.75 6.80 2.48
C ARG A 24 -13.91 7.67 2.92
N LEU A 25 -15.14 7.13 2.92
CA LEU A 25 -16.34 7.84 3.37
C LEU A 25 -16.48 7.89 4.90
N GLY A 26 -15.70 7.09 5.63
CA GLY A 26 -15.91 6.89 7.07
C GLY A 26 -17.22 6.16 7.38
N ALA A 27 -17.69 5.33 6.46
CA ALA A 27 -18.91 4.55 6.62
C ALA A 27 -18.71 3.39 7.60
N LYS A 28 -19.83 2.85 8.11
CA LYS A 28 -19.82 1.59 8.86
C LYS A 28 -19.48 0.44 7.91
N LEU A 29 -18.42 -0.30 8.22
CA LEU A 29 -17.90 -1.40 7.42
C LEU A 29 -18.19 -2.77 8.02
N CYS A 30 -18.24 -2.86 9.34
CA CYS A 30 -18.41 -4.12 10.04
C CYS A 30 -19.12 -3.90 11.38
N GLU A 31 -19.60 -4.99 11.96
CA GLU A 31 -20.01 -4.99 13.36
C GLU A 31 -18.78 -4.85 14.28
N THR A 32 -19.02 -4.32 15.47
CA THR A 32 -17.99 -4.20 16.50
C THR A 32 -17.53 -5.59 16.93
N HIS A 33 -16.22 -5.84 16.93
CA HIS A 33 -15.65 -7.15 17.24
C HIS A 33 -14.29 -7.03 17.95
N ILE A 34 -13.74 -8.15 18.43
CA ILE A 34 -12.41 -8.20 19.03
C ILE A 34 -11.42 -8.69 17.98
N CYS A 35 -10.39 -7.90 17.72
CA CYS A 35 -9.29 -8.29 16.84
C CYS A 35 -8.43 -9.37 17.50
N ARG A 36 -7.71 -10.17 16.71
CA ARG A 36 -6.70 -11.13 17.19
C ARG A 36 -5.65 -10.51 18.13
N CYS A 37 -5.40 -9.20 18.03
CA CYS A 37 -4.51 -8.47 18.94
C CYS A 37 -5.15 -8.13 20.30
N GLY A 38 -6.41 -8.49 20.53
CA GLY A 38 -7.20 -8.18 21.73
C GLY A 38 -7.88 -6.80 21.72
N THR A 39 -7.61 -5.95 20.72
CA THR A 39 -8.24 -4.63 20.64
C THR A 39 -9.67 -4.71 20.13
N LYS A 40 -10.59 -3.97 20.75
CA LYS A 40 -11.96 -3.78 20.26
C LYS A 40 -11.96 -2.92 19.00
N VAL A 41 -12.43 -3.49 17.90
CA VAL A 41 -12.57 -2.82 16.60
C VAL A 41 -13.96 -2.19 16.54
N ASP A 42 -14.00 -0.89 16.23
CA ASP A 42 -15.26 -0.17 16.02
C ASP A 42 -15.88 -0.48 14.65
N SER A 43 -17.06 0.07 14.40
CA SER A 43 -17.77 -0.18 13.14
C SER A 43 -17.08 0.36 11.90
N THR A 44 -16.03 1.19 12.03
CA THR A 44 -15.29 1.72 10.87
C THR A 44 -14.22 0.72 10.37
N GLY A 45 -13.90 -0.34 11.13
CA GLY A 45 -12.92 -1.35 10.75
C GLY A 45 -11.47 -0.85 10.63
N ARG A 46 -11.20 0.45 10.86
CA ARG A 46 -9.90 1.10 10.61
C ARG A 46 -8.76 0.51 11.42
N HIS A 47 -9.06 -0.11 12.56
CA HIS A 47 -8.06 -0.79 13.39
C HIS A 47 -7.14 -1.71 12.56
N GLY A 48 -7.70 -2.41 11.56
CA GLY A 48 -6.94 -3.31 10.70
C GLY A 48 -5.78 -2.64 9.97
N LEU A 49 -5.89 -1.35 9.65
CA LEU A 49 -4.87 -0.60 8.91
C LEU A 49 -3.60 -0.35 9.74
N ALA A 50 -3.74 -0.25 11.07
CA ALA A 50 -2.65 0.01 12.01
C ALA A 50 -2.23 -1.23 12.83
N CYS A 51 -3.07 -2.26 12.86
CA CYS A 51 -2.83 -3.46 13.66
C CYS A 51 -1.61 -4.24 13.15
N LYS A 52 -0.64 -4.48 14.05
CA LYS A 52 0.55 -5.29 13.73
C LYS A 52 0.23 -6.77 13.48
N HIS A 53 -0.90 -7.25 13.99
CA HIS A 53 -1.36 -8.64 13.83
C HIS A 53 -2.33 -8.82 12.65
N SER A 54 -2.63 -7.75 11.90
CA SER A 54 -3.45 -7.88 10.70
C SER A 54 -2.64 -8.55 9.59
N ALA A 55 -3.11 -9.72 9.14
CA ALA A 55 -2.45 -10.49 8.08
C ALA A 55 -2.35 -9.72 6.75
N GLY A 56 -3.30 -8.82 6.47
CA GLY A 56 -3.32 -8.05 5.24
C GLY A 56 -2.16 -7.06 5.08
N ARG A 57 -1.49 -6.68 6.18
CA ARG A 57 -0.38 -5.71 6.13
C ARG A 57 0.82 -6.24 5.34
N HIS A 58 1.19 -7.50 5.56
CA HIS A 58 2.29 -8.14 4.85
C HIS A 58 1.95 -8.32 3.37
N SER A 59 0.75 -8.85 3.07
CA SER A 59 0.28 -8.98 1.69
C SER A 59 0.29 -7.64 0.94
N ARG A 60 -0.18 -6.55 1.57
CA ARG A 60 -0.16 -5.19 0.97
C ARG A 60 1.26 -4.73 0.67
N HIS A 61 2.16 -4.90 1.64
CA HIS A 61 3.56 -4.53 1.49
C HIS A 61 4.23 -5.28 0.33
N ASP A 62 4.07 -6.61 0.31
CA ASP A 62 4.74 -7.47 -0.66
C ASP A 62 4.22 -7.23 -2.08
N ALA A 63 2.92 -7.00 -2.24
CA ALA A 63 2.33 -6.68 -3.53
C ALA A 63 2.81 -5.31 -4.06
N LEU A 64 2.95 -4.30 -3.18
CA LEU A 64 3.50 -3.00 -3.58
C LEU A 64 4.98 -3.10 -3.95
N ASN A 65 5.77 -3.87 -3.20
CA ASN A 65 7.17 -4.12 -3.55
C ASN A 65 7.30 -4.83 -4.91
N ASP A 66 6.46 -5.84 -5.14
CA ASP A 66 6.41 -6.56 -6.41
C ASP A 66 6.02 -5.65 -7.60
N ILE A 67 5.13 -4.67 -7.40
CA ILE A 67 4.83 -3.65 -8.43
C ILE A 67 6.08 -2.83 -8.78
N ILE A 68 6.87 -2.37 -7.79
CA ILE A 68 8.10 -1.62 -8.03
C ILE A 68 9.14 -2.49 -8.76
N HIS A 69 9.35 -3.72 -8.29
CA HIS A 69 10.23 -4.70 -8.90
C HIS A 69 9.88 -4.92 -10.39
N ARG A 70 8.60 -5.21 -10.69
CA ARG A 70 8.12 -5.43 -12.06
C ARG A 70 8.24 -4.18 -12.93
N ALA A 71 7.98 -3.00 -12.37
CA ALA A 71 8.10 -1.75 -13.13
C ALA A 71 9.56 -1.44 -13.51
N LEU A 72 10.52 -1.78 -12.64
CA LEU A 72 11.95 -1.72 -12.97
C LEU A 72 12.31 -2.74 -14.06
N THR A 73 11.81 -3.98 -13.96
CA THR A 73 12.00 -5.01 -14.99
C THR A 73 11.43 -4.56 -16.35
N SER A 74 10.26 -3.91 -16.38
CA SER A 74 9.65 -3.39 -17.62
C SER A 74 10.48 -2.31 -18.31
N CYS A 75 11.40 -1.64 -17.62
CA CYS A 75 12.37 -0.74 -18.23
C CYS A 75 13.78 -1.34 -18.36
N GLN A 76 13.88 -2.68 -18.30
CA GLN A 76 15.10 -3.49 -18.42
C GLN A 76 16.16 -3.21 -17.34
N VAL A 77 15.71 -2.70 -16.18
CA VAL A 77 16.57 -2.54 -15.01
C VAL A 77 16.50 -3.83 -14.20
N HIS A 78 17.52 -4.67 -14.38
CA HIS A 78 17.69 -5.89 -13.59
C HIS A 78 17.81 -5.54 -12.11
N ASN A 79 17.06 -6.23 -11.28
CA ASN A 79 16.97 -5.96 -9.86
C ASN A 79 16.64 -7.25 -9.09
N VAL A 80 16.92 -7.26 -7.80
CA VAL A 80 16.70 -8.39 -6.88
C VAL A 80 15.85 -7.94 -5.70
N ARG A 81 15.01 -8.86 -5.19
CA ARG A 81 14.22 -8.65 -3.97
C ARG A 81 15.02 -9.11 -2.76
N GLU A 82 14.84 -8.40 -1.66
CA GLU A 82 15.40 -8.69 -0.35
C GLU A 82 16.91 -9.05 -0.38
N PRO A 83 17.77 -8.19 -0.95
CA PRO A 83 19.21 -8.40 -1.06
C PRO A 83 19.86 -8.64 0.30
N ASN A 84 20.76 -9.61 0.36
CA ASN A 84 21.57 -9.90 1.54
C ASN A 84 22.98 -9.31 1.39
N GLY A 85 23.62 -8.98 2.51
CA GLY A 85 25.05 -8.61 2.53
C GLY A 85 25.38 -7.26 1.92
N LEU A 86 24.43 -6.31 1.87
CA LEU A 86 24.72 -4.93 1.44
C LEU A 86 25.74 -4.22 2.33
N MET A 87 25.84 -4.69 3.57
CA MET A 87 26.70 -4.21 4.64
C MET A 87 27.45 -5.40 5.23
N ARG A 88 28.73 -5.21 5.62
CA ARG A 88 29.55 -6.28 6.21
C ARG A 88 29.03 -6.75 7.58
N ASP A 89 28.54 -5.81 8.39
CA ASP A 89 28.19 -6.06 9.80
C ASP A 89 26.71 -5.78 10.12
N GLY A 90 25.89 -5.48 9.09
CA GLY A 90 24.52 -5.01 9.26
C GLY A 90 23.46 -6.04 8.89
N ASN A 91 22.45 -6.21 9.74
CA ASN A 91 21.20 -6.93 9.43
C ASN A 91 20.24 -6.09 8.56
N MET A 92 20.77 -5.13 7.81
CA MET A 92 19.97 -4.25 6.96
C MET A 92 19.59 -4.98 5.68
N ARG A 93 18.28 -5.12 5.49
CA ARG A 93 17.70 -5.79 4.34
C ARG A 93 16.62 -4.89 3.75
N PRO A 94 16.96 -4.01 2.79
CA PRO A 94 15.95 -3.29 2.04
C PRO A 94 15.14 -4.27 1.18
N ASP A 95 13.97 -3.85 0.74
CA ASP A 95 13.08 -4.67 -0.06
C ASP A 95 13.60 -5.02 -1.45
N GLY A 96 14.49 -4.20 -2.01
CA GLY A 96 15.16 -4.53 -3.27
C GLY A 96 16.36 -3.66 -3.61
N LEU A 97 17.09 -4.12 -4.63
CA LEU A 97 18.30 -3.51 -5.16
C LEU A 97 18.39 -3.68 -6.68
N THR A 98 18.75 -2.63 -7.42
CA THR A 98 19.10 -2.75 -8.83
C THR A 98 20.51 -3.33 -9.00
N LEU A 99 20.67 -4.29 -9.91
CA LEU A 99 21.96 -4.91 -10.24
C LEU A 99 22.79 -4.04 -11.18
N VAL A 100 22.17 -3.03 -11.79
CA VAL A 100 22.81 -2.05 -12.67
C VAL A 100 22.68 -0.65 -12.06
N PRO A 101 23.57 0.29 -12.42
CA PRO A 101 23.45 1.68 -12.00
C PRO A 101 22.09 2.29 -12.38
N TRP A 102 21.43 2.89 -11.40
CA TRP A 102 20.18 3.62 -11.60
C TRP A 102 20.41 5.09 -11.92
N TYR A 103 21.31 5.75 -11.16
CA TYR A 103 21.63 7.16 -11.31
C TYR A 103 23.06 7.46 -10.84
N GLN A 104 23.80 8.27 -11.60
CA GLN A 104 25.19 8.66 -11.30
C GLN A 104 26.12 7.49 -10.93
N GLY A 105 26.02 6.37 -11.65
CA GLY A 105 26.84 5.18 -11.40
C GLY A 105 26.44 4.37 -10.17
N LYS A 106 25.45 4.80 -9.38
CA LYS A 106 24.99 4.12 -8.17
C LYS A 106 23.78 3.24 -8.45
N ALA A 107 23.77 2.04 -7.87
CA ALA A 107 22.59 1.19 -7.80
C ALA A 107 21.52 1.81 -6.87
N LEU A 108 20.26 1.59 -7.20
CA LEU A 108 19.11 1.98 -6.38
C LEU A 108 18.82 0.86 -5.39
N ALA A 109 18.80 1.18 -4.10
CA ALA A 109 18.20 0.35 -3.06
C ALA A 109 16.88 1.02 -2.62
N TRP A 110 15.83 0.24 -2.39
CA TRP A 110 14.55 0.80 -1.97
C TRP A 110 13.88 -0.04 -0.88
N ASP A 111 13.03 0.61 -0.10
CA ASP A 111 12.26 -0.03 0.97
C ASP A 111 10.84 0.55 0.99
N VAL A 112 9.85 -0.30 0.75
CA VAL A 112 8.44 0.05 0.72
C VAL A 112 7.91 0.18 2.14
N THR A 113 7.05 1.17 2.35
CA THR A 113 6.31 1.30 3.61
C THR A 113 4.93 1.86 3.36
N VAL A 114 3.94 1.31 4.05
CA VAL A 114 2.57 1.84 4.06
C VAL A 114 2.20 2.20 5.48
N VAL A 115 1.75 3.44 5.69
CA VAL A 115 1.32 3.95 6.99
C VAL A 115 -0.14 4.37 6.96
N ASP A 116 -0.82 4.22 8.09
CA ASP A 116 -2.20 4.68 8.23
C ASP A 116 -2.26 6.21 8.29
N THR A 117 -2.93 6.84 7.31
CA THR A 117 -3.16 8.29 7.24
C THR A 117 -3.73 8.84 8.55
N LEU A 118 -4.63 8.07 9.19
CA LEU A 118 -5.36 8.51 10.38
C LEU A 118 -4.79 7.97 11.69
N ALA A 119 -3.58 7.39 11.67
CA ALA A 119 -2.93 6.97 12.90
C ALA A 119 -2.77 8.17 13.85
N ARG A 120 -3.04 7.97 15.15
CA ARG A 120 -2.99 9.03 16.17
C ARG A 120 -1.70 9.84 16.14
N THR A 121 -0.56 9.19 15.90
CA THR A 121 0.76 9.81 15.82
C THR A 121 0.91 10.78 14.64
N TYR A 122 0.12 10.60 13.57
CA TYR A 122 0.19 11.43 12.36
C TYR A 122 -1.01 12.37 12.19
N LEU A 123 -2.06 12.23 13.00
CA LEU A 123 -3.34 12.90 12.78
C LEU A 123 -3.20 14.42 12.68
N GLN A 124 -2.51 15.06 13.64
CA GLN A 124 -2.33 16.52 13.64
C GLN A 124 -1.51 17.04 12.44
N GLY A 125 -0.52 16.28 11.99
CA GLY A 125 0.25 16.66 10.80
C GLY A 125 -0.53 16.42 9.50
N SER A 126 -1.26 15.31 9.43
CA SER A 126 -2.03 14.89 8.25
C SER A 126 -3.26 15.76 8.01
N THR A 127 -3.79 16.43 9.05
CA THR A 127 -4.84 17.45 8.89
C THR A 127 -4.32 18.73 8.23
N ASN A 128 -3.04 19.04 8.38
CA ASN A 128 -2.45 20.29 7.88
C ASN A 128 -1.72 20.11 6.54
N GLN A 129 -1.15 18.93 6.29
CA GLN A 129 -0.32 18.66 5.13
C GLN A 129 -0.63 17.30 4.52
N VAL A 130 -0.94 17.30 3.22
CA VAL A 130 -1.11 16.08 2.43
C VAL A 130 0.22 15.32 2.37
N GLY A 131 0.17 14.02 2.64
CA GLY A 131 1.34 13.15 2.58
C GLY A 131 2.23 13.24 3.82
N TYR A 132 1.81 13.96 4.87
CA TYR A 132 2.59 14.09 6.10
C TYR A 132 2.99 12.73 6.68
N ALA A 133 2.05 11.78 6.76
CA ALA A 133 2.34 10.46 7.34
C ALA A 133 3.35 9.70 6.47
N ALA A 134 3.16 9.69 5.15
CA ALA A 134 4.08 9.03 4.22
C ALA A 134 5.49 9.66 4.28
N ASN A 135 5.59 10.99 4.26
CA ASN A 135 6.88 11.70 4.33
C ASN A 135 7.60 11.42 5.66
N GLN A 136 6.89 11.37 6.78
CA GLN A 136 7.48 11.00 8.07
C GLN A 136 7.92 9.52 8.10
N ALA A 137 7.23 8.63 7.37
CA ALA A 137 7.65 7.25 7.23
C ALA A 137 8.89 7.12 6.34
N GLU A 138 8.97 7.90 5.28
CA GLU A 138 10.14 8.00 4.39
C GLU A 138 11.36 8.47 5.17
N GLU A 139 11.25 9.56 5.92
CA GLU A 139 12.34 10.10 6.75
C GLU A 139 12.85 9.08 7.78
N LYS A 140 11.94 8.33 8.43
CA LYS A 140 12.33 7.25 9.35
C LYS A 140 13.12 6.14 8.64
N LYS A 141 12.71 5.76 7.43
CA LYS A 141 13.42 4.75 6.64
C LYS A 141 14.76 5.29 6.14
N ARG A 142 14.83 6.55 5.70
CA ARG A 142 16.08 7.21 5.30
C ARG A 142 17.11 7.17 6.43
N ARG A 143 16.74 7.58 7.64
CA ARG A 143 17.60 7.47 8.83
C ARG A 143 17.98 6.02 9.12
N LYS A 144 17.02 5.09 9.02
CA LYS A 144 17.30 3.66 9.21
C LYS A 144 18.40 3.19 8.27
N TYR A 145 18.45 3.66 7.01
CA TYR A 145 19.38 3.21 5.98
C TYR A 145 20.47 4.25 5.63
N GLU A 146 20.78 5.17 6.55
CA GLU A 146 21.77 6.23 6.31
C GLU A 146 23.14 5.67 5.92
N GLU A 147 23.52 4.52 6.47
CA GLU A 147 24.81 3.85 6.18
C GLU A 147 24.91 3.31 4.74
N LEU A 148 23.77 3.15 4.03
CA LEU A 148 23.78 2.81 2.61
C LEU A 148 24.10 4.02 1.73
N GLU A 149 23.93 5.25 2.25
CA GLU A 149 24.26 6.46 1.52
C GLU A 149 25.76 6.49 1.16
N GLY A 150 26.09 7.14 0.05
CA GLY A 150 27.44 7.11 -0.51
C GLY A 150 27.66 5.94 -1.47
N ARG A 151 27.40 4.68 -1.05
CA ARG A 151 27.57 3.49 -1.92
C ARG A 151 26.38 3.23 -2.82
N TYR A 152 25.17 3.37 -2.26
CA TYR A 152 23.92 3.18 -2.96
C TYR A 152 23.14 4.48 -3.01
N LEU A 153 22.21 4.57 -3.95
CA LEU A 153 21.12 5.52 -3.88
C LEU A 153 19.98 4.85 -3.11
N PHE A 154 19.81 5.20 -1.84
CA PHE A 154 18.66 4.71 -1.08
C PHE A 154 17.43 5.57 -1.32
N CYS A 155 16.28 4.93 -1.57
CA CYS A 155 14.98 5.59 -1.72
C CYS A 155 13.92 4.87 -0.88
N PRO A 156 13.46 5.46 0.22
CA PRO A 156 12.25 4.99 0.89
C PRO A 156 11.02 5.22 0.00
N VAL A 157 10.19 4.19 -0.15
CA VAL A 157 8.98 4.25 -0.98
C VAL A 157 7.77 4.26 -0.05
N GLY A 158 7.41 5.45 0.44
CA GLY A 158 6.32 5.65 1.38
C GLY A 158 4.95 5.86 0.72
N PHE A 159 3.95 5.17 1.23
CA PHE A 159 2.54 5.38 0.89
C PHE A 159 1.69 5.55 2.15
N GLU A 160 0.60 6.29 2.02
CA GLU A 160 -0.46 6.28 3.00
C GLU A 160 -1.60 5.34 2.59
N THR A 161 -2.36 4.86 3.58
CA THR A 161 -3.54 4.00 3.35
C THR A 161 -4.58 4.65 2.45
N TYR A 162 -4.68 5.98 2.39
CA TYR A 162 -5.59 6.66 1.45
C TYR A 162 -5.02 6.83 0.03
N GLY A 163 -3.85 6.26 -0.26
CA GLY A 163 -3.23 6.25 -1.58
C GLY A 163 -2.37 7.48 -1.87
N VAL A 164 -2.02 8.26 -0.84
CA VAL A 164 -1.08 9.38 -0.98
C VAL A 164 0.35 8.82 -1.04
N PHE A 165 1.15 9.37 -1.94
CA PHE A 165 2.55 9.00 -2.12
C PHE A 165 3.38 9.97 -1.28
N GLY A 166 4.39 9.46 -0.59
CA GLY A 166 5.45 10.32 -0.07
C GLY A 166 6.22 10.97 -1.22
N ASN A 167 6.97 12.02 -0.90
CA ASN A 167 7.69 12.80 -1.89
C ASN A 167 8.69 11.95 -2.66
N GLU A 168 9.41 11.08 -1.95
CA GLU A 168 10.43 10.22 -2.56
C GLU A 168 9.80 9.11 -3.41
N ALA A 169 8.75 8.46 -2.90
CA ALA A 169 7.98 7.49 -3.65
C ALA A 169 7.43 8.10 -4.95
N ARG A 170 6.88 9.32 -4.88
CA ARG A 170 6.35 10.03 -6.05
C ARG A 170 7.43 10.26 -7.09
N GLU A 171 8.59 10.78 -6.69
CA GLU A 171 9.71 11.04 -7.59
C GLU A 171 10.24 9.76 -8.23
N LEU A 172 10.41 8.68 -7.44
CA LEU A 172 10.87 7.41 -7.95
C LEU A 172 9.87 6.82 -8.96
N VAL A 173 8.58 6.79 -8.63
CA VAL A 173 7.53 6.28 -9.51
C VAL A 173 7.44 7.10 -10.81
N GLU A 174 7.61 8.42 -10.75
CA GLU A 174 7.68 9.28 -11.94
C GLU A 174 8.89 8.94 -12.82
N LYS A 175 10.08 8.76 -12.23
CA LYS A 175 11.29 8.36 -12.96
C LYS A 175 11.15 6.97 -13.60
N ILE A 176 10.61 6.01 -12.87
CA ILE A 176 10.34 4.66 -13.38
C ILE A 176 9.33 4.74 -14.53
N GLY A 177 8.18 5.40 -14.33
CA GLY A 177 7.14 5.51 -15.35
C GLY A 177 7.63 6.16 -16.65
N LYS A 178 8.48 7.20 -16.56
CA LYS A 178 9.13 7.82 -17.73
C LYS A 178 10.06 6.85 -18.45
N LYS A 179 10.87 6.08 -17.72
CA LYS A 179 11.76 5.07 -18.31
C LYS A 179 10.97 3.93 -18.96
N VAL A 180 9.88 3.47 -18.34
CA VAL A 180 9.00 2.45 -18.92
C VAL A 180 8.36 2.98 -20.21
N ALA A 181 7.85 4.21 -20.22
CA ALA A 181 7.30 4.83 -21.43
C ALA A 181 8.34 4.91 -22.56
N ALA A 182 9.56 5.36 -22.25
CA ALA A 182 10.65 5.45 -23.22
C ALA A 182 11.08 4.08 -23.79
N ARG A 183 10.96 3.01 -22.99
CA ARG A 183 11.32 1.65 -23.41
C ARG A 183 10.22 0.92 -24.17
N THR A 184 8.98 1.07 -23.75
CA THR A 184 7.84 0.34 -24.31
C THR A 184 7.14 1.08 -25.45
N GLY A 185 7.36 2.41 -25.56
CA GLY A 185 6.61 3.27 -26.47
C GLY A 185 5.20 3.61 -25.98
N GLU A 186 4.76 3.13 -24.81
CA GLU A 186 3.44 3.43 -24.25
C GLU A 186 3.49 4.72 -23.40
N PRO A 187 2.94 5.86 -23.88
CA PRO A 187 3.03 7.14 -23.17
C PRO A 187 2.27 7.14 -21.84
N ARG A 188 1.28 6.27 -21.64
CA ARG A 188 0.47 6.17 -20.41
C ARG A 188 1.08 5.28 -19.34
N SER A 189 2.29 4.77 -19.54
CA SER A 189 2.98 3.86 -18.60
C SER A 189 3.00 4.36 -17.16
N LEU A 190 3.24 5.67 -16.96
CA LEU A 190 3.21 6.29 -15.62
C LEU A 190 1.80 6.24 -15.00
N SER A 191 0.77 6.55 -15.79
CA SER A 191 -0.63 6.51 -15.33
C SER A 191 -1.04 5.09 -14.95
N PHE A 192 -0.66 4.08 -15.76
CA PHE A 192 -0.93 2.69 -15.44
C PHE A 192 -0.19 2.21 -14.19
N LEU A 193 1.06 2.64 -13.99
CA LEU A 193 1.82 2.33 -12.77
C LEU A 193 1.14 2.93 -11.53
N LYS A 194 0.78 4.22 -11.58
CA LYS A 194 0.03 4.88 -10.50
C LYS A 194 -1.33 4.21 -10.24
N GLN A 195 -2.01 3.77 -11.30
CA GLN A 195 -3.29 3.06 -11.18
C GLN A 195 -3.12 1.72 -10.46
N LYS A 196 -2.11 0.92 -10.85
CA LYS A 196 -1.80 -0.37 -10.20
C LYS A 196 -1.47 -0.18 -8.72
N ILE A 197 -0.61 0.77 -8.37
CA ILE A 197 -0.29 1.10 -6.98
C ILE A 197 -1.56 1.51 -6.21
N SER A 198 -2.40 2.37 -6.79
CA SER A 198 -3.63 2.85 -6.15
C SER A 198 -4.62 1.72 -5.89
N ILE A 199 -4.76 0.75 -6.81
CA ILE A 199 -5.64 -0.41 -6.60
C ILE A 199 -5.05 -1.34 -5.54
N GLU A 200 -3.74 -1.59 -5.57
CA GLU A 200 -3.11 -2.52 -4.63
C GLU A 200 -3.14 -2.02 -3.18
N ILE A 201 -3.03 -0.70 -2.97
CA ILE A 201 -3.25 -0.09 -1.65
C ILE A 201 -4.68 -0.39 -1.16
N GLN A 202 -5.68 -0.30 -2.03
CA GLN A 202 -7.08 -0.56 -1.69
C GLN A 202 -7.34 -2.03 -1.40
N THR A 203 -6.86 -2.94 -2.26
CA THR A 203 -6.90 -4.39 -2.05
C THR A 203 -6.26 -4.76 -0.72
N GLY A 204 -5.06 -4.23 -0.47
CA GLY A 204 -4.34 -4.48 0.77
C GLY A 204 -5.02 -3.88 2.00
N ASN A 205 -5.67 -2.72 1.89
CA ASN A 205 -6.46 -2.14 2.97
C ASN A 205 -7.69 -3.01 3.29
N ALA A 206 -8.38 -3.50 2.27
CA ALA A 206 -9.49 -4.42 2.45
C ALA A 206 -9.01 -5.68 3.18
N ALA A 207 -7.93 -6.30 2.72
CA ALA A 207 -7.30 -7.43 3.40
C ALA A 207 -6.90 -7.10 4.85
N CYS A 208 -6.46 -5.87 5.12
CA CYS A 208 -6.13 -5.44 6.49
C CYS A 208 -7.35 -5.41 7.41
N VAL A 209 -8.49 -4.89 6.91
CA VAL A 209 -9.77 -4.87 7.64
C VAL A 209 -10.29 -6.29 7.82
N PHE A 210 -10.29 -7.10 6.77
CA PHE A 210 -10.65 -8.51 6.84
C PHE A 210 -9.79 -9.29 7.85
N GLY A 211 -8.50 -8.99 7.91
CA GLY A 211 -7.56 -9.65 8.81
C GLY A 211 -7.80 -9.37 10.30
N THR A 212 -8.75 -8.50 10.66
CA THR A 212 -9.10 -8.28 12.07
C THR A 212 -10.13 -9.27 12.61
N PHE A 213 -10.89 -9.95 11.74
CA PHE A 213 -11.88 -10.92 12.18
C PHE A 213 -11.21 -12.21 12.69
N GLY A 214 -11.70 -12.74 13.82
CA GLY A 214 -11.33 -14.09 14.29
C GLY A 214 -11.87 -15.17 13.35
N HIS A 215 -11.43 -16.43 13.50
CA HIS A 215 -11.86 -17.56 12.65
C HIS A 215 -13.37 -17.48 12.35
N SER A 216 -13.65 -17.41 11.05
CA SER A 216 -14.90 -16.99 10.42
C SER A 216 -16.15 -17.68 10.99
N ARG A 217 -17.08 -16.89 11.52
CA ARG A 217 -18.47 -17.03 11.07
C ARG A 217 -18.53 -16.39 9.68
N GLY A 218 -19.24 -17.01 8.75
CA GLY A 218 -19.12 -16.74 7.31
C GLY A 218 -19.19 -15.25 6.93
N LEU A 219 -18.64 -14.92 5.76
CA LEU A 219 -18.55 -13.56 5.20
C LEU A 219 -19.88 -12.79 5.22
N GLU A 220 -21.02 -13.49 5.19
CA GLU A 220 -22.37 -12.92 5.19
C GLU A 220 -22.83 -12.37 6.54
N GLU A 221 -22.28 -12.84 7.67
CA GLU A 221 -22.72 -12.41 9.01
C GLU A 221 -22.00 -11.15 9.51
N ILE A 222 -20.86 -10.81 8.90
CA ILE A 222 -19.95 -9.76 9.41
C ILE A 222 -20.15 -8.42 8.71
N TYR A 223 -20.49 -8.46 7.42
CA TYR A 223 -20.95 -7.27 6.72
C TYR A 223 -22.44 -7.14 6.98
N SER A 224 -22.90 -6.01 7.50
CA SER A 224 -24.32 -5.67 7.40
C SER A 224 -24.64 -5.62 5.90
N ILE A 225 -25.16 -6.73 5.38
CA ILE A 225 -25.91 -6.73 4.14
C ILE A 225 -27.04 -5.75 4.45
N GLN A 226 -27.00 -4.55 3.87
CA GLN A 226 -28.24 -3.82 3.69
C GLN A 226 -29.07 -4.68 2.73
N ASP A 227 -29.69 -5.71 3.30
CA ASP A 227 -30.75 -6.48 2.67
C ASP A 227 -31.90 -5.49 2.50
N LEU A 228 -31.86 -4.74 1.39
CA LEU A 228 -33.02 -4.03 0.86
C LEU A 228 -34.16 -5.00 0.50
N LYS A 229 -33.98 -6.31 0.73
CA LYS A 229 -35.01 -7.36 0.59
C LYS A 229 -35.70 -7.76 1.90
N LYS A 230 -35.35 -7.19 3.06
CA LYS A 230 -35.96 -7.54 4.36
C LYS A 230 -36.85 -6.47 4.98
N ASN A 231 -37.26 -5.45 4.23
CA ASN A 231 -38.42 -4.65 4.61
C ASN A 231 -39.62 -5.12 3.78
N GLY A 232 -40.29 -6.16 4.29
CA GLY A 232 -41.60 -6.57 3.81
C GLY A 232 -42.61 -5.45 4.03
N ILE A 233 -42.73 -4.56 3.03
CA ILE A 233 -43.92 -3.74 2.85
C ILE A 233 -44.72 -4.45 1.78
N SER A 234 -45.74 -5.19 2.23
CA SER A 234 -46.80 -5.70 1.37
C SER A 234 -47.52 -4.52 0.74
N LEU A 235 -47.36 -4.32 -0.57
CA LEU A 235 -48.27 -3.48 -1.35
C LEU A 235 -49.54 -4.30 -1.61
N VAL A 236 -50.58 -4.00 -0.85
CA VAL A 236 -51.96 -4.03 -1.36
C VAL A 236 -52.24 -2.63 -1.86
#